data_AF-A0A521TJE2-F1
#
_entry.id   AF-A0A521TJE2-F1
#
_cell.length_a   1.000
_cell.length_b   1.000
_cell.length_c   1.000
_cell.angle_alpha   90.00
_cell.angle_beta   90.00
_cell.angle_gamma   90.00
#
_symmetry.space_group_name_H-M   'P 1'
#
loop_
_entity.id
_entity.type
_entity.pdbx_description
1 polymer ?
#
loop_
_entity_poly.entity_id
_entity_poly.type
_entity_poly.pdbx_seq_one_letter_code
_entity_poly.pdbx_strand_id
1 'polypeptide(L)' 'RDALHGVAKRRGIPMAEVALAWLLARPGVTAPIIGATKLSHLENAVAGVELTLSPGEIAAIEAPYVAQSVKGHED' A
#
# COMPACT_ATOMS: atom_id res chain seq x y z
N ARG A 1 7.44 -0.89 6.97
CA ARG A 1 6.27 -1.36 7.75
C ARG A 1 5.83 -0.32 8.78
N ASP A 2 6.75 0.26 9.55
CA ASP A 2 6.41 1.20 10.63
C ASP A 2 5.84 2.54 10.13
N ALA A 3 6.40 3.11 9.05
CA ALA A 3 5.86 4.32 8.43
C ALA A 3 4.40 4.15 7.97
N LEU A 4 4.13 3.03 7.26
CA LEU A 4 2.79 2.65 6.81
C LEU A 4 1.81 2.48 7.99
N HIS A 5 2.24 1.77 9.05
CA HIS A 5 1.45 1.62 10.26
C HIS A 5 1.16 2.97 10.94
N GLY A 6 2.14 3.87 10.95
CA GLY A 6 1.98 5.22 11.49
C GLY A 6 0.94 6.05 10.74
N VAL A 7 0.93 6.01 9.40
CA VAL A 7 -0.10 6.66 8.58
C VAL A 7 -1.48 6.07 8.87
N ALA A 8 -1.59 4.74 8.85
CA ALA A 8 -2.83 4.03 9.14
C ALA A 8 -3.40 4.39 10.52
N LYS A 9 -2.56 4.41 11.55
CA LYS A 9 -2.95 4.79 12.92
C LYS A 9 -3.44 6.24 13.01
N ARG A 10 -2.77 7.19 12.33
CA ARG A 10 -3.20 8.60 12.32
C ARG A 10 -4.54 8.79 11.63
N ARG A 11 -4.82 8.01 10.59
CA ARG A 11 -6.09 8.04 9.86
C ARG A 11 -7.19 7.17 10.48
N GLY A 12 -6.86 6.27 11.40
CA GLY A 12 -7.80 5.36 12.03
C GLY A 12 -8.33 4.26 11.09
N ILE A 13 -7.58 3.92 10.04
CA ILE A 13 -8.00 2.97 9.01
C ILE A 13 -7.07 1.75 8.94
N PRO A 14 -7.53 0.62 8.39
CA PRO A 14 -6.70 -0.56 8.13
C PRO A 14 -5.43 -0.24 7.33
N MET A 15 -4.32 -0.88 7.71
CA MET A 15 -3.06 -0.76 6.97
C MET A 15 -3.18 -1.22 5.51
N ALA A 16 -4.07 -2.17 5.21
CA ALA A 16 -4.29 -2.67 3.86
C ALA A 16 -4.85 -1.58 2.93
N GLU A 17 -5.74 -0.72 3.43
CA GLU A 17 -6.29 0.41 2.68
C GLU A 17 -5.19 1.43 2.33
N VAL A 18 -4.36 1.79 3.31
CA VAL A 18 -3.22 2.71 3.09
C VAL A 18 -2.21 2.13 2.11
N ALA A 19 -1.90 0.83 2.22
CA ALA A 19 -0.98 0.16 1.31
C ALA A 19 -1.50 0.19 -0.13
N LEU A 20 -2.78 -0.07 -0.31
CA LEU A 20 -3.42 -0.10 -1.62
C LEU A 20 -3.49 1.29 -2.24
N ALA A 21 -3.89 2.30 -1.46
CA ALA A 21 -3.90 3.70 -1.89
C ALA A 21 -2.51 4.19 -2.33
N TRP A 22 -1.47 3.84 -1.56
CA TRP A 22 -0.09 4.15 -1.94
C TRP A 22 0.32 3.44 -3.24
N LEU A 23 -0.03 2.16 -3.39
CA LEU A 23 0.28 1.41 -4.62
C LEU A 23 -0.39 2.03 -5.85
N LEU A 24 -1.65 2.45 -5.73
CA LEU A 24 -2.41 3.10 -6.81
C LEU A 24 -1.88 4.50 -7.16
N ALA A 25 -1.30 5.22 -6.20
CA ALA A 25 -0.71 6.54 -6.44
C ALA A 25 0.61 6.48 -7.23
N ARG A 26 1.18 5.29 -7.44
CA ARG A 26 2.48 5.16 -8.09
C ARG A 26 2.41 5.31 -9.61
N PRO A 27 3.38 6.04 -10.21
CA PRO A 27 3.55 6.04 -11.65
C PRO A 27 3.72 4.62 -12.19
N GLY A 28 2.98 4.31 -13.26
CA GLY A 28 3.03 3.00 -13.94
C GLY A 28 2.12 1.92 -13.34
N VAL A 29 1.39 2.20 -12.26
CA VAL A 29 0.37 1.28 -11.73
C VAL A 29 -1.00 1.67 -12.28
N THR A 30 -1.52 0.87 -13.22
CA THR A 30 -2.87 1.10 -13.78
C THR A 30 -3.94 0.46 -12.92
N ALA A 31 -3.76 -0.80 -12.54
CA ALA A 31 -4.69 -1.55 -11.70
C ALA A 31 -3.95 -2.69 -10.96
N PRO A 32 -4.01 -2.73 -9.62
CA PRO A 32 -3.44 -3.83 -8.84
C PRO A 32 -4.34 -5.07 -8.90
N ILE A 33 -3.74 -6.25 -8.92
CA ILE A 33 -4.44 -7.53 -8.80
C ILE A 33 -4.52 -7.89 -7.32
N ILE A 34 -5.73 -8.13 -6.80
CA ILE A 34 -5.97 -8.38 -5.38
C ILE A 34 -6.58 -9.77 -5.21
N GLY A 35 -5.91 -10.62 -4.44
CA GLY A 35 -6.46 -11.91 -4.00
C GLY A 35 -7.19 -11.76 -2.67
N ALA A 36 -8.47 -12.16 -2.63
CA ALA A 36 -9.30 -12.12 -1.43
C ALA A 36 -9.95 -13.49 -1.19
N THR A 37 -9.75 -14.05 0.01
CA THR A 37 -10.41 -15.30 0.47
C THR A 37 -11.52 -15.03 1.49
N LYS A 38 -11.69 -13.76 1.90
CA LYS A 38 -12.69 -13.28 2.85
C LYS A 38 -13.31 -12.00 2.30
N LEU A 39 -14.59 -11.79 2.58
CA LEU A 39 -15.31 -10.60 2.14
C LEU A 39 -14.67 -9.30 2.67
N SER A 40 -14.21 -9.30 3.91
CA SER A 40 -13.55 -8.13 4.52
C SER A 40 -12.27 -7.70 3.80
N HIS A 41 -11.59 -8.60 3.07
CA HIS A 41 -10.45 -8.20 2.24
C HIS A 41 -10.90 -7.41 1.02
N LEU A 42 -12.05 -7.77 0.44
CA LEU A 42 -12.65 -7.03 -0.67
C LEU A 42 -13.15 -5.66 -0.21
N GLU A 43 -13.79 -5.57 0.96
CA GLU A 43 -14.24 -4.30 1.55
C GLU A 43 -13.08 -3.33 1.75
N ASN A 44 -11.98 -3.80 2.37
CA ASN A 44 -10.76 -2.99 2.52
C ASN A 44 -10.12 -2.63 1.16
N ALA A 45 -10.22 -3.51 0.17
CA ALA A 45 -9.70 -3.20 -1.16
C ALA A 45 -10.49 -2.07 -1.82
N VAL A 46 -11.82 -2.10 -1.74
CA VAL A 46 -12.67 -1.03 -2.25
C VAL A 46 -12.39 0.29 -1.53
N ALA A 47 -12.34 0.27 -0.19
CA ALA A 47 -12.03 1.46 0.59
C ALA A 47 -10.63 2.04 0.27
N GLY A 48 -9.64 1.18 0.03
CA GLY A 48 -8.29 1.61 -0.37
C GLY A 48 -8.22 2.24 -1.77
N VAL A 49 -9.10 1.86 -2.70
CA VAL A 49 -9.18 2.47 -4.04
C VAL A 49 -9.73 3.90 -3.99
N GLU A 50 -10.65 4.16 -3.07
CA GLU A 50 -11.26 5.51 -2.89
C GLU A 50 -10.38 6.45 -2.06
N LEU A 51 -9.35 5.91 -1.40
CA LEU A 51 -8.50 6.66 -0.49
C LEU A 51 -7.41 7.43 -1.24
N THR A 52 -7.39 8.76 -1.07
CA THR A 52 -6.28 9.61 -1.53
C THR A 52 -5.32 9.92 -0.39
N LEU A 53 -4.03 9.65 -0.60
CA LEU A 53 -2.95 10.01 0.31
C LEU A 53 -2.40 11.40 -0.03
N SER A 54 -2.03 12.15 1.01
CA SER A 54 -1.33 13.42 0.79
C SER A 54 0.11 13.18 0.34
N PRO A 55 0.75 14.15 -0.34
CA PRO A 55 2.16 14.04 -0.73
C PRO A 55 3.09 13.75 0.46
N GLY A 56 2.80 14.32 1.64
CA GLY A 56 3.58 14.09 2.85
C GLY A 56 3.46 12.66 3.40
N GLU A 57 2.29 12.03 3.26
CA GLU A 57 2.10 10.63 3.65
C GLU A 57 2.77 9.67 2.68
N ILE A 58 2.69 9.94 1.38
CA ILE A 58 3.42 9.17 0.37
C ILE A 58 4.92 9.25 0.66
N ALA A 59 5.47 10.45 0.84
CA ALA A 59 6.87 10.65 1.16
C ALA A 59 7.29 9.93 2.46
N ALA A 60 6.44 9.95 3.49
CA ALA A 60 6.72 9.26 4.74
C ALA A 60 6.76 7.72 4.56
N ILE A 61 5.88 7.16 3.72
CA ILE A 61 5.84 5.72 3.41
C ILE A 61 7.07 5.30 2.61
N GLU A 62 7.56 6.16 1.71
CA GLU A 62 8.67 5.89 0.80
C GLU A 62 10.05 6.13 1.41
N ALA A 63 10.19 7.07 2.34
CA ALA A 63 11.46 7.39 2.99
C ALA A 63 12.26 6.15 3.50
N PRO A 64 11.65 5.12 4.12
CA PRO A 64 12.37 3.92 4.55
C PRO A 64 12.57 2.86 3.44
N TYR A 65 12.03 3.06 2.24
CA TYR A 65 12.12 2.06 1.17
C TYR A 65 13.51 2.02 0.55
N VAL A 66 14.09 0.81 0.50
CA VAL A 66 15.37 0.53 -0.15
C VAL A 66 15.13 -0.57 -1.19
N ALA A 67 15.52 -0.32 -2.44
CA ALA A 67 15.43 -1.31 -3.50
C ALA A 67 16.24 -2.55 -3.11
N GLN A 68 15.60 -3.71 -3.14
CA GLN A 68 16.25 -4.98 -2.85
C GLN A 68 16.80 -5.58 -4.14
N SER A 69 18.03 -6.09 -4.10
CA SER A 69 18.60 -6.86 -5.20
C SER A 69 17.75 -8.10 -5.47
N VAL A 70 17.57 -8.44 -6.75
CA VAL A 70 16.87 -9.66 -7.16
C VAL A 70 17.59 -10.87 -6.56
N LYS A 71 16.88 -11.65 -5.74
CA LYS A 71 17.34 -12.96 -5.27
C LYS A 71 16.72 -14.01 -6.18
N GLY A 72 17.43 -14.35 -7.26
CA GLY A 72 17.07 -15.47 -8.13
C GLY A 72 17.58 -16.81 -7.58
N HIS A 73 17.05 -17.90 -8.11
CA HIS A 73 17.67 -19.23 -8.02
C HIS A 73 18.77 -19.29 -9.09
N GLU A 74 20.00 -19.65 -8.72
CA GLU A 74 20.98 -20.11 -9.71
C GLU A 74 20.54 -21.50 -10.19
N ASP A 75 20.45 -21.68 -11.50
CA ASP A 75 20.09 -22.94 -12.16
C ASP A 75 21.02 -24.11 -11.77
#